data_AF-A0A2I8ACK3-F1
#
_entry.id   AF-A0A2I8ACK3-F1
#
_cell.length_a   1.000
_cell.length_b   1.000
_cell.length_c   1.000
_cell.angle_alpha   90.00
_cell.angle_beta   90.00
_cell.angle_gamma   90.00
#
_symmetry.space_group_name_H-M   'P 1'
#
loop_
_entity.id
_entity.type
_entity.pdbx_description
1 polymer ?
#
loop_
_entity_poly.entity_id
_entity_poly.type
_entity_poly.pdbx_seq_one_letter_code
_entity_poly.pdbx_strand_id
1 'polypeptide(L)'
;MKLITIFTNRRWRLRIFAVATSLIATLLLTQVVTPSQTLTRDKYLWPFAPTSIWNMPIGSGARYKPAYIQKAYWAGADTIHLYKLKASDPLRSVYAPGSWEVRCSGTRKTTISVLPVPDSLIVPDTVDTSTPNNSSAFLMPDGRTIQQLNPLARCQKSGPVYGYAHSKPVDIYGDGITGSHGGSGLSAIGGTIRKGELIGSQPIRHALKVLLDSKKYYYYSQSIPGYRWPADRADQVAPTDYKGRNPALVMGSLLAIPSWVTEASLNLQTPAAKKLFYALQNYGAYVVDNAGWDCHYIAVEKGVNEEFKQIYGYSMVGKDGRFYEDFMRLFQALYIVDNNSPISIGGGGVRRVALAPPIGN
;
A
#
# COMPACT_ATOMS: atom_id res chain seq x y z
N MET A 1 8.96 72.38 -45.35
CA MET A 1 10.05 72.41 -44.35
C MET A 1 9.47 72.52 -42.93
N LYS A 2 8.78 71.50 -42.41
CA LYS A 2 8.21 71.46 -41.03
C LYS A 2 8.07 70.01 -40.52
N LEU A 3 9.14 69.22 -40.53
CA LEU A 3 9.12 67.84 -40.01
C LEU A 3 10.31 67.50 -39.09
N ILE A 4 11.27 68.41 -38.91
CA ILE A 4 12.52 68.10 -38.18
C ILE A 4 12.49 68.60 -36.72
N THR A 5 11.44 69.32 -36.29
CA THR A 5 11.40 69.96 -34.96
C THR A 5 10.72 69.14 -33.85
N ILE A 6 10.36 67.88 -34.12
CA ILE A 6 9.78 67.00 -33.08
C ILE A 6 10.87 66.27 -32.29
N PHE A 7 12.08 66.11 -32.85
CA PHE A 7 13.13 65.31 -32.24
C PHE A 7 14.12 66.06 -31.33
N THR A 8 14.09 67.39 -31.23
CA THR A 8 15.03 68.15 -30.36
C THR A 8 14.45 68.57 -29.01
N ASN A 9 13.14 68.38 -28.79
CA ASN A 9 12.50 68.78 -27.54
C ASN A 9 12.73 67.72 -26.44
N ARG A 10 13.61 68.02 -25.49
CA ARG A 10 14.01 67.15 -24.36
C ARG A 10 12.82 66.60 -23.58
N ARG A 11 11.72 67.36 -23.46
CA ARG A 11 10.49 66.92 -22.78
C ARG A 11 9.75 65.81 -23.54
N TRP A 12 9.79 65.80 -24.87
CA TRP A 12 9.17 64.77 -25.70
C TRP A 12 9.99 63.46 -25.69
N ARG A 13 11.32 63.57 -25.73
CA ARG A 13 12.21 62.40 -25.59
C ARG A 13 12.01 61.68 -24.26
N LEU A 14 11.90 62.43 -23.16
CA LEU A 14 11.63 61.85 -21.83
C LEU A 14 10.27 61.16 -21.73
N ARG A 15 9.23 61.70 -22.39
CA ARG A 15 7.90 61.06 -22.43
C ARG A 15 7.89 59.78 -23.27
N ILE A 16 8.54 59.78 -24.43
CA ILE A 16 8.69 58.56 -25.24
C ILE A 16 9.51 57.51 -24.49
N PHE A 17 10.61 57.92 -23.83
CA PHE A 17 11.41 57.00 -23.01
C PHE A 17 10.59 56.43 -21.84
N ALA A 18 9.80 57.24 -21.15
CA ALA A 18 8.96 56.79 -20.04
C ALA A 18 7.82 55.85 -20.49
N VAL A 19 7.21 56.09 -21.65
CA VAL A 19 6.19 55.20 -22.23
C VAL A 19 6.83 53.89 -22.70
N ALA A 20 8.00 53.95 -23.34
CA ALA A 20 8.73 52.76 -23.78
C ALA A 20 9.22 51.91 -22.59
N THR A 21 9.75 52.52 -21.53
CA THR A 21 10.15 51.79 -20.32
C THR A 21 8.95 51.25 -19.56
N SER A 22 7.81 51.94 -19.54
CA SER A 22 6.58 51.44 -18.91
C SER A 22 5.98 50.25 -19.68
N LEU A 23 6.00 50.27 -21.02
CA LEU A 23 5.57 49.15 -21.86
C LEU A 23 6.51 47.93 -21.75
N ILE A 24 7.83 48.16 -21.68
CA ILE A 24 8.82 47.09 -21.46
C ILE A 24 8.66 46.51 -20.04
N ALA A 25 8.38 47.34 -19.03
CA ALA A 25 8.11 46.88 -17.67
C ALA A 25 6.79 46.09 -17.57
N THR A 26 5.75 46.45 -18.33
CA THR A 26 4.50 45.66 -18.37
C THR A 26 4.68 44.33 -19.13
N LEU A 27 5.49 44.29 -20.19
CA LEU A 27 5.83 43.04 -20.89
C LEU A 27 6.75 42.12 -20.07
N LEU A 28 7.59 42.68 -19.19
CA LEU A 28 8.46 41.91 -18.29
C LEU A 28 7.75 41.44 -17.00
N LEU A 29 6.59 42.02 -16.66
CA LEU A 29 5.76 41.63 -15.51
C LEU A 29 4.66 40.62 -15.85
N THR A 30 4.41 40.35 -17.13
CA THR A 30 3.64 39.16 -17.53
C THR A 30 4.54 37.93 -17.46
N GLN A 31 4.79 37.46 -16.24
CA GLN A 31 5.22 36.07 -16.06
C GLN A 31 4.11 35.22 -16.67
N VAL A 32 4.40 34.60 -17.81
CA VAL A 32 3.60 33.49 -18.31
C VAL A 32 3.62 32.47 -17.18
N VAL A 33 2.53 32.39 -16.42
CA VAL A 33 2.33 31.34 -15.43
C VAL A 33 2.22 30.06 -16.24
N THR A 34 3.35 29.40 -16.46
CA THR A 34 3.36 28.05 -16.99
C THR A 34 2.47 27.23 -16.05
N PRO A 35 1.43 26.55 -16.54
CA PRO A 35 0.59 25.74 -15.67
C PRO A 35 1.53 24.78 -14.93
N SER A 36 1.59 24.89 -13.59
CA SER A 36 2.29 23.91 -12.78
C SER A 36 1.70 22.56 -13.14
N GLN A 37 2.48 21.71 -13.81
CA GLN A 37 2.03 20.38 -14.21
C GLN A 37 1.47 19.71 -12.95
N THR A 38 0.17 19.40 -12.97
CA THR A 38 -0.45 18.73 -11.82
C THR A 38 0.30 17.42 -11.64
N LEU A 39 0.93 17.25 -10.48
CA LEU A 39 1.58 15.99 -10.16
C LEU A 39 0.50 14.91 -10.21
N THR A 40 0.69 13.91 -11.07
CA THR A 40 -0.19 12.75 -11.17
C THR A 40 0.54 11.49 -10.71
N ARG A 41 -0.21 10.44 -10.38
CA ARG A 41 0.35 9.11 -10.07
C ARG A 41 -0.10 8.04 -11.05
N ASP A 42 0.68 6.97 -11.08
CA ASP A 42 0.35 5.73 -11.79
C ASP A 42 -0.68 4.92 -10.96
N LYS A 43 -1.81 4.57 -11.57
CA LYS A 43 -2.89 3.83 -10.90
C LYS A 43 -2.54 2.42 -10.47
N TYR A 44 -1.58 1.78 -11.13
CA TYR A 44 -1.19 0.40 -10.80
C TYR A 44 -0.14 0.36 -9.69
N LEU A 45 0.76 1.33 -9.65
CA LEU A 45 1.76 1.46 -8.59
C LEU A 45 1.16 2.05 -7.32
N TRP A 46 0.26 3.02 -7.45
CA TRP A 46 -0.43 3.66 -6.35
C TRP A 46 -1.92 3.69 -6.69
N PRO A 47 -2.68 2.62 -6.42
CA PRO A 47 -4.10 2.51 -6.77
C PRO A 47 -5.03 3.28 -5.83
N PHE A 48 -6.30 3.30 -6.24
CA PHE A 48 -7.50 3.76 -5.52
C PHE A 48 -7.61 5.26 -5.33
N ALA A 49 -8.83 5.72 -5.01
CA ALA A 49 -9.12 7.11 -4.76
C ALA A 49 -8.20 7.70 -3.67
N PRO A 50 -7.91 9.02 -3.69
CA PRO A 50 -7.15 9.66 -2.62
C PRO A 50 -7.76 9.47 -1.23
N THR A 51 -9.09 9.27 -1.15
CA THR A 51 -9.83 9.01 0.09
C THR A 51 -9.95 7.54 0.46
N SER A 52 -9.32 6.64 -0.29
CA SER A 52 -9.21 5.22 0.07
C SER A 52 -8.53 5.05 1.43
N ILE A 53 -8.85 3.97 2.14
CA ILE A 53 -8.15 3.56 3.37
C ILE A 53 -6.64 3.43 3.15
N TRP A 54 -6.22 3.08 1.94
CA TRP A 54 -4.81 2.91 1.60
C TRP A 54 -4.10 4.25 1.37
N ASN A 55 -4.82 5.31 1.05
CA ASN A 55 -4.24 6.60 0.65
C ASN A 55 -4.51 7.72 1.66
N MET A 56 -5.39 7.49 2.62
CA MET A 56 -5.76 8.49 3.61
C MET A 56 -4.64 8.67 4.65
N PRO A 57 -4.11 9.89 4.82
CA PRO A 57 -3.18 10.19 5.88
C PRO A 57 -3.82 10.11 7.27
N ILE A 58 -3.02 9.74 8.27
CA ILE A 58 -3.34 9.95 9.68
C ILE A 58 -3.63 11.43 9.91
N GLY A 59 -4.68 11.73 10.67
CA GLY A 59 -5.09 13.09 11.00
C GLY A 59 -4.83 13.44 12.46
N SER A 60 -4.83 14.74 12.76
CA SER A 60 -4.58 15.28 14.10
C SER A 60 -5.63 14.88 15.14
N GLY A 61 -6.79 14.37 14.70
CA GLY A 61 -7.86 13.84 15.56
C GLY A 61 -7.69 12.37 15.93
N ALA A 62 -6.63 11.70 15.46
CA ALA A 62 -6.37 10.29 15.75
C ALA A 62 -6.28 10.04 17.27
N ARG A 63 -7.07 9.08 17.75
CA ARG A 63 -7.08 8.64 19.16
C ARG A 63 -6.30 7.34 19.27
N TYR A 64 -5.17 7.40 19.96
CA TYR A 64 -4.26 6.27 20.07
C TYR A 64 -4.56 5.42 21.31
N LYS A 65 -4.63 4.11 21.13
CA LYS A 65 -4.58 3.11 22.20
C LYS A 65 -3.30 2.28 22.09
N PRO A 66 -2.62 1.93 23.19
CA PRO A 66 -1.45 1.07 23.12
C PRO A 66 -1.78 -0.28 22.46
N ALA A 67 -0.97 -0.69 21.49
CA ALA A 67 -1.07 -2.02 20.89
C ALA A 67 -0.34 -3.09 21.73
N TYR A 68 0.65 -2.66 22.54
CA TYR A 68 1.54 -3.53 23.33
C TYR A 68 2.24 -4.62 22.51
N ILE A 69 2.55 -4.32 21.26
CA ILE A 69 3.29 -5.24 20.38
C ILE A 69 4.72 -5.37 20.93
N GLN A 70 5.13 -6.60 21.19
CA GLN A 70 6.47 -6.92 21.66
C GLN A 70 7.39 -7.27 20.48
N LYS A 71 8.69 -7.37 20.74
CA LYS A 71 9.65 -7.92 19.78
C LYS A 71 9.25 -9.36 19.45
N ALA A 72 9.15 -9.68 18.16
CA ALA A 72 8.90 -11.02 17.67
C ALA A 72 10.20 -11.76 17.37
N TYR A 73 10.14 -13.09 17.33
CA TYR A 73 11.29 -13.92 16.96
C TYR A 73 11.76 -13.68 15.51
N TRP A 74 10.85 -13.36 14.58
CA TRP A 74 11.18 -13.22 13.16
C TRP A 74 10.59 -11.95 12.52
N ALA A 75 11.34 -11.35 11.61
CA ALA A 75 10.85 -10.35 10.66
C ALA A 75 10.56 -11.03 9.32
N GLY A 76 9.32 -10.91 8.84
CA GLY A 76 8.83 -11.58 7.66
C GLY A 76 8.34 -10.65 6.55
N ALA A 77 8.24 -11.20 5.35
CA ALA A 77 7.61 -10.54 4.19
C ALA A 77 6.44 -11.40 3.70
N ASP A 78 5.22 -10.86 3.77
CA ASP A 78 4.04 -11.49 3.18
C ASP A 78 4.05 -11.17 1.68
N THR A 79 4.35 -12.16 0.85
CA THR A 79 4.57 -11.95 -0.58
C THR A 79 3.24 -11.88 -1.32
N ILE A 80 3.00 -10.73 -1.96
CA ILE A 80 1.82 -10.45 -2.76
C ILE A 80 2.16 -10.53 -4.24
N HIS A 81 1.35 -11.24 -5.00
CA HIS A 81 1.51 -11.39 -6.43
C HIS A 81 0.66 -10.38 -7.21
N LEU A 82 1.31 -9.43 -7.87
CA LEU A 82 0.65 -8.35 -8.58
C LEU A 82 0.97 -8.43 -10.07
N TYR A 83 -0.05 -8.54 -10.92
CA TYR A 83 0.12 -8.61 -12.37
C TYR A 83 -0.75 -7.60 -13.12
N LYS A 84 -0.17 -6.99 -14.16
CA LYS A 84 -0.91 -6.26 -15.19
C LYS A 84 -1.08 -7.18 -16.40
N LEU A 85 -2.30 -7.62 -16.64
CA LEU A 85 -2.60 -8.60 -17.67
C LEU A 85 -2.77 -7.94 -19.04
N LYS A 86 -2.46 -8.68 -20.11
CA LYS A 86 -2.61 -8.21 -21.49
C LYS A 86 -3.72 -8.99 -22.18
N ALA A 87 -4.49 -8.32 -23.03
CA ALA A 87 -5.53 -8.99 -23.83
C ALA A 87 -4.95 -10.04 -24.79
N SER A 88 -3.67 -9.92 -25.14
CA SER A 88 -2.94 -10.87 -25.99
C SER A 88 -2.49 -12.14 -25.26
N ASP A 89 -2.55 -12.18 -23.92
CA ASP A 89 -2.18 -13.37 -23.15
C ASP A 89 -3.29 -14.43 -23.29
N PRO A 90 -2.94 -15.74 -23.32
CA PRO A 90 -3.92 -16.80 -23.45
C PRO A 90 -4.86 -16.84 -22.24
N LEU A 91 -6.15 -17.07 -22.50
CA LEU A 91 -7.14 -17.29 -21.45
C LEU A 91 -6.90 -18.65 -20.79
N ARG A 92 -6.64 -18.62 -19.48
CA ARG A 92 -6.46 -19.82 -18.66
C ARG A 92 -7.62 -19.95 -17.68
N SER A 93 -8.16 -21.16 -17.57
CA SER A 93 -9.19 -21.48 -16.58
C SER A 93 -8.70 -21.17 -15.17
N VAL A 94 -9.61 -20.71 -14.33
CA VAL A 94 -9.35 -20.52 -12.90
C VAL A 94 -10.19 -21.52 -12.09
N TYR A 95 -9.53 -22.21 -11.16
CA TYR A 95 -10.16 -23.13 -10.23
C TYR A 95 -9.93 -22.68 -8.79
N ALA A 96 -10.87 -23.02 -7.90
CA ALA A 96 -10.56 -23.04 -6.48
C ALA A 96 -9.42 -24.04 -6.22
N PRO A 97 -8.53 -23.79 -5.24
CA PRO A 97 -7.48 -24.73 -4.90
C PRO A 97 -8.08 -26.04 -4.35
N GLY A 98 -7.32 -27.13 -4.41
CA GLY A 98 -7.73 -28.42 -3.83
C GLY A 98 -7.81 -28.35 -2.31
N SER A 99 -6.79 -27.78 -1.68
CA SER A 99 -6.77 -27.35 -0.28
C SER A 99 -5.81 -26.16 -0.10
N TRP A 100 -5.59 -25.73 1.14
CA TRP A 100 -4.61 -24.69 1.47
C TRP A 100 -3.16 -25.14 1.19
N GLU A 101 -2.89 -26.43 1.41
CA GLU A 101 -1.60 -27.14 1.28
C GLU A 101 -1.43 -27.94 -0.02
N VAL A 102 -2.49 -28.08 -0.82
CA VAL A 102 -2.44 -28.77 -2.12
C VAL A 102 -3.28 -27.96 -3.11
N ARG A 103 -2.69 -26.88 -3.63
CA ARG A 103 -3.45 -25.87 -4.37
C ARG A 103 -3.73 -26.32 -5.79
N CYS A 104 -2.75 -26.90 -6.47
CA CYS A 104 -2.80 -27.22 -7.90
C CYS A 104 -3.57 -28.50 -8.26
N SER A 105 -4.38 -29.04 -7.36
CA SER A 105 -5.22 -30.23 -7.59
C SER A 105 -6.72 -29.90 -7.74
N GLY A 106 -7.11 -28.65 -7.51
CA GLY A 106 -8.52 -28.25 -7.50
C GLY A 106 -9.18 -28.26 -8.88
N THR A 107 -10.46 -28.63 -8.92
CA THR A 107 -11.24 -28.72 -10.17
C THR A 107 -12.52 -27.88 -10.14
N ARG A 108 -12.86 -27.33 -8.97
CA ARG A 108 -14.09 -26.55 -8.78
C ARG A 108 -13.92 -25.17 -9.38
N LYS A 109 -14.88 -24.75 -10.22
CA LYS A 109 -14.91 -23.39 -10.78
C LYS A 109 -15.10 -22.35 -9.67
N THR A 110 -14.60 -21.15 -9.92
CA THR A 110 -14.73 -19.98 -9.06
C THR A 110 -15.49 -18.85 -9.78
N THR A 111 -15.82 -17.76 -9.10
CA THR A 111 -16.58 -16.63 -9.69
C THR A 111 -15.81 -15.98 -10.85
N ILE A 112 -14.48 -16.08 -10.84
CA ILE A 112 -13.62 -15.80 -11.99
C ILE A 112 -13.44 -17.11 -12.76
N SER A 113 -13.95 -17.21 -13.98
CA SER A 113 -13.83 -18.46 -14.75
C SER A 113 -12.52 -18.56 -15.55
N VAL A 114 -12.00 -17.43 -16.02
CA VAL A 114 -10.77 -17.34 -16.83
C VAL A 114 -9.99 -16.07 -16.52
N LEU A 115 -8.67 -16.12 -16.70
CA LEU A 115 -7.79 -14.94 -16.70
C LEU A 115 -6.84 -14.99 -17.92
N PRO A 116 -6.58 -13.86 -18.59
CA PRO A 116 -5.56 -13.78 -19.65
C PRO A 116 -4.17 -13.70 -19.01
N VAL A 117 -3.51 -14.85 -18.82
CA VAL A 117 -2.19 -14.92 -18.17
C VAL A 117 -1.16 -15.56 -19.10
N PRO A 118 0.09 -15.06 -19.13
CA PRO A 118 1.11 -15.60 -20.02
C PRO A 118 1.46 -17.04 -19.62
N ASP A 119 1.74 -17.89 -20.60
CA ASP A 119 2.02 -19.31 -20.37
C ASP A 119 3.26 -19.59 -19.53
N SER A 120 4.18 -18.64 -19.51
CA SER A 120 5.39 -18.68 -18.70
C SER A 120 5.16 -18.37 -17.22
N LEU A 121 4.01 -17.83 -16.83
CA LEU A 121 3.72 -17.52 -15.42
C LEU A 121 3.65 -18.80 -14.59
N ILE A 122 4.62 -19.01 -13.72
CA ILE A 122 4.60 -20.08 -12.73
C ILE A 122 4.54 -19.46 -11.33
N VAL A 123 3.62 -19.99 -10.52
CA VAL A 123 3.55 -19.76 -9.08
C VAL A 123 3.52 -21.15 -8.44
N PRO A 124 4.62 -21.60 -7.83
CA PRO A 124 4.69 -22.95 -7.28
C PRO A 124 3.56 -23.26 -6.30
N ASP A 125 3.26 -24.55 -6.15
CA ASP A 125 2.45 -25.01 -5.02
C ASP A 125 3.21 -24.80 -3.70
N THR A 126 2.54 -25.07 -2.60
CA THR A 126 3.18 -25.13 -1.29
C THR A 126 4.18 -26.27 -1.23
N VAL A 127 5.14 -26.12 -0.32
CA VAL A 127 6.10 -27.18 0.04
C VAL A 127 5.90 -27.50 1.51
N ASP A 128 6.34 -28.68 1.98
CA ASP A 128 6.11 -29.14 3.36
C ASP A 128 6.54 -28.14 4.44
N THR A 129 7.52 -27.30 4.13
CA THR A 129 8.07 -26.29 5.03
C THR A 129 7.48 -24.89 4.86
N SER A 130 6.57 -24.67 3.90
CA SER A 130 6.04 -23.34 3.58
C SER A 130 4.69 -23.35 2.89
N THR A 131 3.71 -22.70 3.54
CA THR A 131 2.34 -22.47 3.08
C THR A 131 2.02 -20.96 2.99
N PRO A 132 2.71 -20.19 2.13
CA PRO A 132 2.57 -18.74 2.08
C PRO A 132 1.16 -18.32 1.61
N ASN A 133 0.65 -17.20 2.13
CA ASN A 133 -0.68 -16.71 1.78
C ASN A 133 -0.85 -16.50 0.27
N ASN A 134 0.18 -16.02 -0.45
CA ASN A 134 0.13 -15.77 -1.90
C ASN A 134 -1.13 -15.00 -2.33
N SER A 135 -1.54 -13.99 -1.55
CA SER A 135 -2.60 -13.07 -1.98
C SER A 135 -2.19 -12.39 -3.29
N SER A 136 -3.16 -12.18 -4.19
CA SER A 136 -2.85 -11.71 -5.53
C SER A 136 -3.90 -10.78 -6.12
N ALA A 137 -3.44 -9.89 -7.00
CA ALA A 137 -4.29 -8.99 -7.75
C ALA A 137 -3.84 -8.92 -9.21
N PHE A 138 -4.83 -8.86 -10.10
CA PHE A 138 -4.69 -8.84 -11.55
C PHE A 138 -5.40 -7.60 -12.08
N LEU A 139 -4.64 -6.60 -12.54
CA LEU A 139 -5.22 -5.51 -13.32
C LEU A 139 -5.55 -6.06 -14.71
N MET A 140 -6.83 -6.10 -15.04
CA MET A 140 -7.36 -6.64 -16.28
C MET A 140 -6.97 -5.77 -17.48
N PRO A 141 -7.04 -6.31 -18.72
CA PRO A 141 -6.65 -5.57 -19.92
C PRO A 141 -7.45 -4.28 -20.19
N ASP A 142 -8.64 -4.14 -19.59
CA ASP A 142 -9.42 -2.90 -19.63
C ASP A 142 -8.76 -1.72 -18.87
N GLY A 143 -7.68 -2.00 -18.12
CA GLY A 143 -6.92 -1.01 -17.37
C GLY A 143 -7.68 -0.44 -16.17
N ARG A 144 -8.81 -1.03 -15.77
CA ARG A 144 -9.68 -0.53 -14.70
C ARG A 144 -10.06 -1.61 -13.69
N THR A 145 -10.39 -2.80 -14.17
CA THR A 145 -10.88 -3.89 -13.33
C THR A 145 -9.74 -4.60 -12.64
N ILE A 146 -9.85 -4.82 -11.34
CA ILE A 146 -8.95 -5.66 -10.55
C ILE A 146 -9.69 -6.94 -10.17
N GLN A 147 -9.13 -8.07 -10.60
CA GLN A 147 -9.50 -9.41 -10.14
C GLN A 147 -8.51 -9.87 -9.06
N GLN A 148 -8.96 -10.62 -8.06
CA GLN A 148 -8.12 -10.97 -6.91
C GLN A 148 -8.30 -12.45 -6.52
N LEU A 149 -7.20 -13.13 -6.21
CA LEU A 149 -7.17 -14.55 -5.81
C LEU A 149 -6.34 -14.75 -4.54
N ASN A 150 -6.75 -15.68 -3.69
CA ASN A 150 -5.97 -16.15 -2.54
C ASN A 150 -6.34 -17.60 -2.18
N PRO A 151 -5.36 -18.47 -1.88
CA PRO A 151 -3.96 -18.33 -2.25
C PRO A 151 -3.76 -18.52 -3.76
N LEU A 152 -2.84 -17.79 -4.38
CA LEU A 152 -2.47 -18.01 -5.79
C LEU A 152 -1.52 -19.20 -5.94
N ALA A 153 -1.83 -20.09 -6.87
CA ALA A 153 -0.89 -21.06 -7.43
C ALA A 153 -1.10 -21.27 -8.93
N ARG A 154 -0.04 -21.67 -9.62
CA ARG A 154 0.00 -22.09 -11.03
C ARG A 154 1.25 -22.94 -11.27
N CYS A 155 1.08 -24.25 -11.15
CA CYS A 155 2.20 -25.19 -11.10
C CYS A 155 2.76 -25.61 -12.47
N GLN A 156 2.02 -25.37 -13.55
CA GLN A 156 2.37 -25.86 -14.89
C GLN A 156 2.30 -24.74 -15.93
N LYS A 157 3.23 -24.76 -16.88
CA LYS A 157 3.18 -23.88 -18.06
C LYS A 157 1.91 -24.19 -18.85
N SER A 158 1.24 -23.14 -19.32
CA SER A 158 -0.05 -23.26 -20.03
C SER A 158 -1.19 -23.93 -19.21
N GLY A 159 -0.94 -24.31 -17.96
CA GLY A 159 -1.94 -24.89 -17.06
C GLY A 159 -2.91 -23.85 -16.50
N PRO A 160 -3.93 -24.32 -15.76
CA PRO A 160 -4.89 -23.46 -15.09
C PRO A 160 -4.26 -22.63 -13.96
N VAL A 161 -5.00 -21.62 -13.51
CA VAL A 161 -4.71 -20.81 -12.33
C VAL A 161 -5.54 -21.33 -11.16
N TYR A 162 -4.98 -21.33 -9.95
CA TYR A 162 -5.67 -21.76 -8.74
C TYR A 162 -5.77 -20.62 -7.74
N GLY A 163 -6.93 -20.48 -7.11
CA GLY A 163 -7.16 -19.58 -5.98
C GLY A 163 -8.64 -19.33 -5.71
N TYR A 164 -9.00 -19.06 -4.46
CA TYR A 164 -10.34 -18.58 -4.15
C TYR A 164 -10.49 -17.16 -4.68
N ALA A 165 -11.54 -16.92 -5.46
CA ALA A 165 -11.77 -15.61 -6.04
C ALA A 165 -12.48 -14.69 -5.06
N HIS A 166 -12.02 -13.44 -5.01
CA HIS A 166 -12.89 -12.39 -4.51
C HIS A 166 -14.09 -12.26 -5.46
N SER A 167 -15.30 -12.35 -4.91
CA SER A 167 -16.52 -12.50 -5.70
C SER A 167 -16.89 -11.26 -6.51
N LYS A 168 -16.37 -10.08 -6.13
CA LYS A 168 -16.66 -8.81 -6.79
C LYS A 168 -15.39 -8.24 -7.43
N PRO A 169 -15.42 -7.85 -8.72
CA PRO A 169 -14.33 -7.08 -9.29
C PRO A 169 -14.19 -5.74 -8.55
N VAL A 170 -12.96 -5.26 -8.40
CA VAL A 170 -12.65 -3.98 -7.76
C VAL A 170 -12.24 -2.96 -8.82
N ASP A 171 -12.74 -1.74 -8.71
CA ASP A 171 -12.33 -0.64 -9.57
C ASP A 171 -11.01 -0.03 -9.06
N ILE A 172 -9.99 0.08 -9.92
CA ILE A 172 -8.69 0.67 -9.57
C ILE A 172 -8.79 2.17 -9.19
N TYR A 173 -9.87 2.85 -9.56
CA TYR A 173 -10.18 4.22 -9.15
C TYR A 173 -11.07 4.29 -7.89
N GLY A 174 -11.60 3.16 -7.43
CA GLY A 174 -12.54 3.05 -6.31
C GLY A 174 -11.88 3.18 -4.93
N ASP A 175 -12.59 2.76 -3.88
CA ASP A 175 -12.06 2.77 -2.50
C ASP A 175 -10.99 1.69 -2.26
N GLY A 176 -11.05 0.60 -3.02
CA GLY A 176 -10.14 -0.54 -2.90
C GLY A 176 -10.18 -1.23 -1.55
N ILE A 177 -11.26 -1.16 -0.77
CA ILE A 177 -11.28 -1.74 0.57
C ILE A 177 -11.20 -3.27 0.50
N THR A 178 -12.11 -3.90 -0.25
CA THR A 178 -12.27 -5.35 -0.24
C THR A 178 -11.33 -6.06 -1.21
N GLY A 179 -11.04 -7.32 -0.92
CA GLY A 179 -10.24 -8.16 -1.79
C GLY A 179 -10.07 -9.58 -1.30
N SER A 180 -9.01 -10.20 -1.81
CA SER A 180 -8.73 -11.61 -1.57
C SER A 180 -7.86 -11.86 -0.35
N HIS A 181 -7.41 -10.86 0.41
CA HIS A 181 -6.57 -11.16 1.58
C HIS A 181 -7.42 -11.93 2.61
N GLY A 182 -7.11 -13.22 2.80
CA GLY A 182 -8.03 -14.23 3.32
C GLY A 182 -8.56 -13.90 4.70
N GLY A 183 -7.66 -13.55 5.62
CA GLY A 183 -7.96 -13.30 7.02
C GLY A 183 -8.86 -12.09 7.26
N SER A 184 -8.63 -10.96 6.57
CA SER A 184 -9.37 -9.70 6.80
C SER A 184 -10.41 -9.36 5.73
N GLY A 185 -10.29 -9.95 4.56
CA GLY A 185 -11.02 -9.55 3.36
C GLY A 185 -10.58 -8.26 2.71
N LEU A 186 -9.42 -7.73 3.09
CA LEU A 186 -8.87 -6.52 2.52
C LEU A 186 -8.20 -6.76 1.16
N SER A 187 -7.95 -5.66 0.45
CA SER A 187 -7.31 -5.67 -0.85
C SER A 187 -5.93 -6.34 -0.87
N ALA A 188 -5.70 -7.17 -1.89
CA ALA A 188 -4.39 -7.72 -2.18
C ALA A 188 -3.44 -6.63 -2.71
N ILE A 189 -3.88 -5.72 -3.58
CA ILE A 189 -2.99 -4.66 -4.12
C ILE A 189 -2.86 -3.46 -3.18
N GLY A 190 -3.93 -3.09 -2.46
CA GLY A 190 -3.91 -2.01 -1.50
C GLY A 190 -2.91 -2.26 -0.37
N GLY A 191 -2.12 -1.23 -0.03
CA GLY A 191 -1.14 -1.25 1.05
C GLY A 191 0.03 -2.23 0.91
N THR A 192 0.20 -2.82 -0.27
CA THR A 192 1.38 -3.64 -0.60
C THR A 192 2.54 -2.75 -0.97
N ILE A 193 3.69 -2.91 -0.30
CA ILE A 193 4.91 -2.21 -0.67
C ILE A 193 5.36 -2.68 -2.05
N ARG A 194 5.57 -1.74 -2.97
CA ARG A 194 5.97 -1.98 -4.35
C ARG A 194 7.49 -2.06 -4.50
N LYS A 195 7.92 -2.68 -5.59
CA LYS A 195 9.32 -2.63 -6.00
C LYS A 195 9.81 -1.18 -6.13
N GLY A 196 11.03 -0.92 -5.64
CA GLY A 196 11.63 0.39 -5.57
C GLY A 196 11.27 1.21 -4.33
N GLU A 197 10.20 0.87 -3.60
CA GLU A 197 9.74 1.70 -2.47
C GLU A 197 10.62 1.61 -1.23
N LEU A 198 11.30 0.48 -0.99
CA LEU A 198 12.26 0.37 0.13
C LEU A 198 13.64 0.91 -0.23
N ILE A 199 14.02 0.85 -1.51
CA ILE A 199 15.39 1.14 -1.98
C ILE A 199 15.56 2.52 -2.65
N GLY A 200 14.47 3.09 -3.19
CA GLY A 200 14.50 4.34 -3.95
C GLY A 200 14.58 5.59 -3.05
N SER A 201 14.70 6.77 -3.65
CA SER A 201 14.74 8.05 -2.92
C SER A 201 13.36 8.57 -2.52
N GLN A 202 12.29 8.14 -3.20
CA GLN A 202 10.93 8.63 -2.93
C GLN A 202 10.35 8.00 -1.66
N PRO A 203 9.56 8.74 -0.86
CA PRO A 203 8.89 8.18 0.32
C PRO A 203 7.77 7.22 -0.09
N ILE A 204 7.41 6.33 0.83
CA ILE A 204 6.20 5.50 0.71
C ILE A 204 5.00 6.36 1.10
N ARG A 205 3.98 6.41 0.24
CA ARG A 205 2.87 7.39 0.34
C ARG A 205 1.49 6.74 0.53
N HIS A 206 1.46 5.56 1.14
CA HIS A 206 0.24 4.82 1.39
C HIS A 206 0.32 4.07 2.72
N ALA A 207 -0.83 3.69 3.28
CA ALA A 207 -0.92 2.83 4.43
C ALA A 207 -0.40 1.43 4.07
N LEU A 208 0.23 0.74 5.01
CA LEU A 208 0.86 -0.55 4.79
C LEU A 208 -0.08 -1.69 5.20
N LYS A 209 0.33 -2.93 4.94
CA LYS A 209 -0.31 -4.13 5.48
C LYS A 209 0.66 -4.87 6.38
N VAL A 210 0.18 -5.28 7.55
CA VAL A 210 0.96 -6.03 8.53
C VAL A 210 0.22 -7.26 9.03
N LEU A 211 0.97 -8.26 9.44
CA LEU A 211 0.48 -9.47 10.10
C LEU A 211 1.26 -9.67 11.39
N LEU A 212 0.56 -10.13 12.42
CA LEU A 212 1.08 -10.43 13.75
C LEU A 212 0.67 -11.85 14.17
N ASP A 213 1.32 -12.39 15.19
CA ASP A 213 0.91 -13.63 15.84
C ASP A 213 -0.48 -13.48 16.48
N SER A 214 -1.50 -14.09 15.86
CA SER A 214 -2.88 -13.98 16.34
C SER A 214 -3.08 -14.58 17.73
N LYS A 215 -2.30 -15.61 18.11
CA LYS A 215 -2.34 -16.20 19.46
C LYS A 215 -1.86 -15.22 20.52
N LYS A 216 -1.02 -14.25 20.16
CA LYS A 216 -0.52 -13.23 21.10
C LYS A 216 -1.37 -11.97 21.07
N TYR A 217 -1.80 -11.53 19.89
CA TYR A 217 -2.22 -10.15 19.70
C TYR A 217 -3.69 -9.98 19.31
N TYR A 218 -4.26 -10.90 18.54
CA TYR A 218 -5.62 -10.71 18.03
C TYR A 218 -6.66 -11.14 19.06
N TYR A 219 -7.63 -10.28 19.27
CA TYR A 219 -8.73 -10.54 20.19
C TYR A 219 -9.90 -11.23 19.49
N TYR A 220 -10.59 -12.10 20.21
CA TYR A 220 -11.88 -12.64 19.79
C TYR A 220 -12.83 -12.77 20.97
N SER A 221 -14.09 -12.43 20.75
CA SER A 221 -15.22 -12.82 21.57
C SER A 221 -16.46 -13.00 20.68
N GLN A 222 -17.56 -13.53 21.22
CA GLN A 222 -18.81 -13.60 20.48
C GLN A 222 -19.34 -12.20 20.07
N SER A 223 -19.04 -11.16 20.85
CA SER A 223 -19.44 -9.78 20.54
C SER A 223 -18.43 -9.02 19.67
N ILE A 224 -17.18 -9.49 19.61
CA ILE A 224 -16.11 -8.94 18.76
C ILE A 224 -15.49 -10.12 17.98
N PRO A 225 -16.03 -10.45 16.80
CA PRO A 225 -15.72 -11.70 16.10
C PRO A 225 -14.33 -11.72 15.41
N GLY A 226 -13.35 -11.01 15.96
CA GLY A 226 -11.97 -11.00 15.46
C GLY A 226 -11.69 -10.01 14.34
N TYR A 227 -12.63 -9.11 14.02
CA TYR A 227 -12.43 -8.06 13.02
C TYR A 227 -13.17 -6.77 13.36
N ARG A 228 -12.73 -5.66 12.75
CA ARG A 228 -13.40 -4.36 12.72
C ARG A 228 -13.20 -3.71 11.36
N TRP A 229 -14.02 -2.70 11.05
CA TRP A 229 -13.83 -1.92 9.82
C TRP A 229 -12.37 -1.44 9.70
N PRO A 230 -11.74 -1.55 8.51
CA PRO A 230 -12.33 -1.87 7.21
C PRO A 230 -12.38 -3.36 6.86
N ALA A 231 -11.89 -4.26 7.71
CA ALA A 231 -12.05 -5.69 7.49
C ALA A 231 -13.53 -6.09 7.56
N ASP A 232 -13.93 -7.06 6.74
CA ASP A 232 -15.29 -7.60 6.70
C ASP A 232 -15.41 -8.99 7.33
N ARG A 233 -14.27 -9.58 7.72
CA ARG A 233 -14.16 -10.90 8.33
C ARG A 233 -12.86 -11.06 9.11
N ALA A 234 -12.78 -12.16 9.83
CA ALA A 234 -11.58 -12.70 10.45
C ALA A 234 -11.28 -14.10 9.89
N ASP A 235 -10.14 -14.66 10.24
CA ASP A 235 -9.83 -16.06 9.94
C ASP A 235 -10.92 -16.99 10.51
N GLN A 236 -11.20 -18.10 9.82
CA GLN A 236 -12.13 -19.11 10.32
C GLN A 236 -11.69 -19.69 11.68
N VAL A 237 -10.38 -19.68 11.95
CA VAL A 237 -9.80 -20.13 13.22
C VAL A 237 -9.87 -19.09 14.34
N ALA A 238 -10.39 -17.88 14.09
CA ALA A 238 -10.44 -16.81 15.10
C ALA A 238 -11.04 -17.27 16.45
N PRO A 239 -12.17 -18.01 16.52
CA PRO A 239 -12.73 -18.45 17.80
C PRO A 239 -11.78 -19.32 18.64
N THR A 240 -10.91 -20.08 17.98
CA THR A 240 -10.01 -21.04 18.62
C THR A 240 -8.57 -20.56 18.72
N ASP A 241 -8.12 -19.64 17.88
CA ASP A 241 -6.71 -19.24 17.75
C ASP A 241 -6.43 -17.82 18.27
N TYR A 242 -7.39 -16.91 18.20
CA TYR A 242 -7.17 -15.51 18.63
C TYR A 242 -7.26 -15.42 20.15
N LYS A 243 -6.10 -15.28 20.81
CA LYS A 243 -5.99 -15.25 22.29
C LYS A 243 -5.43 -13.93 22.85
N GLY A 244 -5.29 -12.92 22.00
CA GLY A 244 -4.95 -11.57 22.42
C GLY A 244 -5.99 -11.00 23.38
N ARG A 245 -5.56 -10.07 24.23
CA ARG A 245 -6.39 -9.48 25.30
C ARG A 245 -6.94 -8.09 24.98
N ASN A 246 -6.46 -7.44 23.92
CA ASN A 246 -6.86 -6.09 23.56
C ASN A 246 -8.01 -6.11 22.55
N PRO A 247 -9.26 -5.79 22.93
CA PRO A 247 -10.41 -5.85 22.03
C PRO A 247 -10.33 -4.90 20.84
N ALA A 248 -9.43 -3.91 20.86
CA ALA A 248 -9.20 -3.01 19.74
C ALA A 248 -8.18 -3.53 18.72
N LEU A 249 -7.46 -4.63 19.01
CA LEU A 249 -6.48 -5.25 18.12
C LEU A 249 -7.06 -6.53 17.50
N VAL A 250 -7.56 -6.39 16.29
CA VAL A 250 -8.26 -7.42 15.52
C VAL A 250 -7.94 -7.22 14.03
N MET A 251 -8.45 -8.08 13.14
CA MET A 251 -8.35 -7.82 11.71
C MET A 251 -8.97 -6.47 11.35
N GLY A 252 -8.30 -5.71 10.47
CA GLY A 252 -8.70 -4.37 10.07
C GLY A 252 -8.31 -3.27 11.05
N SER A 253 -7.70 -3.56 12.20
CA SER A 253 -7.18 -2.49 13.07
C SER A 253 -6.12 -1.65 12.33
N LEU A 254 -6.31 -0.33 12.28
CA LEU A 254 -5.30 0.62 11.83
C LEU A 254 -4.27 0.84 12.94
N LEU A 255 -3.02 0.49 12.66
CA LEU A 255 -1.86 0.76 13.52
C LEU A 255 -1.08 1.94 12.96
N ALA A 256 -0.61 2.84 13.82
CA ALA A 256 0.23 3.95 13.39
C ALA A 256 1.23 4.33 14.48
N ILE A 257 2.37 4.87 14.06
CA ILE A 257 3.32 5.49 14.98
C ILE A 257 2.76 6.87 15.33
N PRO A 258 2.53 7.19 16.61
CA PRO A 258 2.02 8.50 16.99
C PRO A 258 2.99 9.65 16.67
N SER A 259 2.46 10.86 16.58
CA SER A 259 3.23 12.05 16.19
C SER A 259 4.30 12.48 17.20
N TRP A 260 4.18 12.06 18.46
CA TRP A 260 5.14 12.36 19.51
C TRP A 260 6.35 11.41 19.50
N VAL A 261 6.26 10.29 18.78
CA VAL A 261 7.41 9.42 18.54
C VAL A 261 8.21 10.00 17.38
N THR A 262 9.52 10.11 17.55
CA THR A 262 10.43 10.63 16.52
C THR A 262 11.31 9.53 15.96
N GLU A 263 11.78 9.67 14.73
CA GLU A 263 12.73 8.73 14.12
C GLU A 263 13.97 8.55 15.02
N ALA A 264 14.49 9.65 15.55
CA ALA A 264 15.64 9.67 16.47
C ALA A 264 15.37 8.91 17.77
N SER A 265 14.16 9.03 18.36
CA SER A 265 13.81 8.30 19.60
C SER A 265 13.79 6.78 19.42
N LEU A 266 13.64 6.28 18.20
CA LEU A 266 13.70 4.84 17.90
C LEU A 266 15.11 4.37 17.51
N ASN A 267 16.08 5.29 17.39
CA ASN A 267 17.45 4.98 17.00
C ASN A 267 17.57 4.10 15.75
N LEU A 268 16.75 4.39 14.73
CA LEU A 268 16.71 3.61 13.48
C LEU A 268 18.00 3.81 12.67
N GLN A 269 18.61 2.71 12.23
CA GLN A 269 19.91 2.73 11.57
C GLN A 269 19.79 2.61 10.04
N THR A 270 18.85 1.79 9.57
CA THR A 270 18.73 1.43 8.17
C THR A 270 17.89 2.46 7.38
N PRO A 271 18.29 2.80 6.14
CA PRO A 271 17.49 3.69 5.30
C PRO A 271 16.05 3.20 5.10
N ALA A 272 15.87 1.90 4.91
CA ALA A 272 14.56 1.30 4.72
C ALA A 272 13.65 1.45 5.95
N ALA A 273 14.17 1.22 7.17
CA ALA A 273 13.36 1.40 8.38
C ALA A 273 12.96 2.87 8.61
N LYS A 274 13.84 3.82 8.25
CA LYS A 274 13.49 5.25 8.29
C LYS A 274 12.36 5.59 7.32
N LYS A 275 12.36 5.00 6.12
CA LYS A 275 11.24 5.14 5.17
C LYS A 275 9.94 4.55 5.73
N LEU A 276 10.03 3.36 6.33
CA LEU A 276 8.88 2.72 6.99
C LEU A 276 8.36 3.55 8.16
N PHE A 277 9.23 4.17 8.96
CA PHE A 277 8.84 5.07 10.04
C PHE A 277 7.91 6.18 9.53
N TYR A 278 8.30 6.91 8.49
CA TYR A 278 7.46 7.97 7.93
C TYR A 278 6.18 7.43 7.31
N ALA A 279 6.20 6.26 6.68
CA ALA A 279 4.98 5.64 6.15
C ALA A 279 4.00 5.30 7.29
N LEU A 280 4.48 4.66 8.35
CA LEU A 280 3.71 4.25 9.52
C LEU A 280 3.20 5.44 10.34
N GLN A 281 3.92 6.56 10.38
CA GLN A 281 3.45 7.78 11.05
C GLN A 281 2.46 8.56 10.19
N ASN A 282 2.67 8.63 8.87
CA ASN A 282 1.83 9.44 7.98
C ASN A 282 0.56 8.74 7.53
N TYR A 283 0.57 7.42 7.38
CA TYR A 283 -0.56 6.63 6.85
C TYR A 283 -0.93 5.44 7.72
N GLY A 284 0.03 4.88 8.48
CA GLY A 284 -0.20 3.70 9.31
C GLY A 284 -0.14 2.38 8.53
N ALA A 285 -0.62 1.32 9.16
CA ALA A 285 -0.70 -0.03 8.59
C ALA A 285 -1.96 -0.74 9.08
N TYR A 286 -2.66 -1.43 8.19
CA TYR A 286 -3.79 -2.28 8.55
C TYR A 286 -3.33 -3.70 8.87
N VAL A 287 -3.89 -4.25 9.93
CA VAL A 287 -3.80 -5.69 10.24
C VAL A 287 -4.64 -6.45 9.22
N VAL A 288 -4.01 -7.29 8.39
CA VAL A 288 -4.71 -7.93 7.25
C VAL A 288 -4.82 -9.44 7.33
N ASP A 289 -3.96 -10.10 8.11
CA ASP A 289 -3.92 -11.55 8.22
C ASP A 289 -3.11 -11.99 9.46
N ASN A 290 -3.12 -13.30 9.74
CA ASN A 290 -2.41 -13.93 10.84
C ASN A 290 -1.02 -14.38 10.39
N ALA A 291 -0.01 -14.12 11.23
CA ALA A 291 1.33 -14.65 11.03
C ALA A 291 1.40 -16.17 11.24
N GLY A 292 0.56 -16.71 12.15
CA GLY A 292 0.51 -18.14 12.52
C GLY A 292 1.57 -18.59 13.52
N TRP A 293 2.54 -17.73 13.83
CA TRP A 293 3.64 -17.95 14.76
C TRP A 293 4.28 -16.61 15.15
N ASP A 294 5.31 -16.63 16.00
CA ASP A 294 5.96 -15.43 16.55
C ASP A 294 6.78 -14.65 15.52
N CYS A 295 6.08 -13.93 14.65
CA CYS A 295 6.63 -13.17 13.54
C CYS A 295 5.86 -11.88 13.32
N HIS A 296 6.58 -10.84 12.90
CA HIS A 296 6.01 -9.62 12.34
C HIS A 296 6.19 -9.63 10.83
N TYR A 297 5.09 -9.61 10.08
CA TYR A 297 5.16 -9.50 8.61
C TYR A 297 4.76 -8.10 8.14
N ILE A 298 5.38 -7.68 7.05
CA ILE A 298 4.87 -6.60 6.20
C ILE A 298 4.59 -7.16 4.80
N ALA A 299 3.50 -6.71 4.17
CA ALA A 299 3.16 -7.20 2.83
C ALA A 299 3.95 -6.46 1.75
N VAL A 300 4.57 -7.23 0.86
CA VAL A 300 5.41 -6.71 -0.22
C VAL A 300 5.09 -7.38 -1.55
N GLU A 301 5.27 -6.67 -2.65
CA GLU A 301 5.21 -7.25 -3.98
C GLU A 301 6.32 -8.30 -4.16
N LYS A 302 6.00 -9.41 -4.86
CA LYS A 302 7.02 -10.37 -5.30
C LYS A 302 8.20 -9.67 -5.98
N GLY A 303 9.41 -9.91 -5.49
CA GLY A 303 10.63 -9.26 -5.99
C GLY A 303 11.21 -8.20 -5.05
N VAL A 304 10.44 -7.67 -4.09
CA VAL A 304 10.89 -6.63 -3.15
C VAL A 304 12.00 -7.15 -2.22
N ASN A 305 11.90 -8.38 -1.73
CA ASN A 305 12.93 -8.96 -0.87
C ASN A 305 14.25 -9.18 -1.65
N GLU A 306 14.15 -9.59 -2.91
CA GLU A 306 15.29 -9.80 -3.80
C GLU A 306 16.01 -8.49 -4.12
N GLU A 307 15.28 -7.44 -4.54
CA GLU A 307 15.89 -6.12 -4.82
C GLU A 307 16.49 -5.50 -3.54
N PHE A 308 15.84 -5.69 -2.39
CA PHE A 308 16.33 -5.19 -1.11
C PHE A 308 17.70 -5.80 -0.80
N LYS A 309 17.80 -7.13 -0.90
CA LYS A 309 19.05 -7.86 -0.67
C LYS A 309 20.13 -7.45 -1.68
N GLN A 310 19.75 -7.28 -2.95
CA GLN A 310 20.69 -6.87 -4.00
C GLN A 310 21.27 -5.47 -3.73
N ILE A 311 20.46 -4.52 -3.27
CA ILE A 311 20.87 -3.12 -3.06
C ILE A 311 21.63 -2.94 -1.73
N TYR A 312 21.15 -3.56 -0.66
CA TYR A 312 21.70 -3.32 0.68
C TYR A 312 22.71 -4.38 1.15
N GLY A 313 22.80 -5.53 0.48
CA GLY A 313 23.71 -6.61 0.84
C GLY A 313 23.29 -7.41 2.09
N TYR A 314 22.09 -7.17 2.62
CA TYR A 314 21.51 -7.93 3.75
C TYR A 314 20.01 -8.20 3.52
N SER A 315 19.47 -9.20 4.21
CA SER A 315 18.08 -9.63 4.07
C SER A 315 17.12 -8.69 4.83
N MET A 316 15.92 -8.45 4.28
CA MET A 316 14.82 -7.84 5.04
C MET A 316 14.03 -8.87 5.86
N VAL A 317 14.28 -10.16 5.65
CA VAL A 317 13.64 -11.28 6.34
C VAL A 317 14.69 -12.01 7.19
N GLY A 318 14.38 -12.31 8.45
CA GLY A 318 15.31 -12.99 9.36
C GLY A 318 14.98 -12.79 10.84
N LYS A 319 15.82 -13.37 11.70
CA LYS A 319 15.73 -13.24 13.18
C LYS A 319 16.77 -12.31 13.80
N ASP A 320 17.65 -11.74 12.97
CA ASP A 320 18.76 -10.91 13.40
C ASP A 320 19.19 -9.95 12.28
N GLY A 321 20.18 -9.10 12.60
CA GLY A 321 20.72 -8.11 11.68
C GLY A 321 20.12 -6.72 11.85
N ARG A 322 20.76 -5.73 11.20
CA ARG A 322 20.43 -4.31 11.38
C ARG A 322 18.99 -3.95 11.02
N PHE A 323 18.44 -4.57 9.97
CA PHE A 323 17.05 -4.32 9.57
C PHE A 323 16.06 -4.98 10.51
N TYR A 324 16.32 -6.21 10.96
CA TYR A 324 15.48 -6.88 11.95
C TYR A 324 15.34 -6.04 13.22
N GLU A 325 16.44 -5.52 13.79
CA GLU A 325 16.36 -4.70 15.01
C GLU A 325 15.54 -3.43 14.81
N ASP A 326 15.74 -2.71 13.70
CA ASP A 326 14.94 -1.52 13.39
C ASP A 326 13.46 -1.87 13.14
N PHE A 327 13.21 -2.96 12.42
CA PHE A 327 11.86 -3.43 12.11
C PHE A 327 11.09 -3.79 13.38
N MET A 328 11.74 -4.44 14.35
CA MET A 328 11.15 -4.71 15.66
C MET A 328 10.84 -3.42 16.43
N ARG A 329 11.74 -2.43 16.41
CA ARG A 329 11.50 -1.12 17.05
C ARG A 329 10.30 -0.39 16.43
N LEU A 330 10.13 -0.48 15.10
CA LEU A 330 8.95 0.07 14.42
C LEU A 330 7.66 -0.57 14.93
N PHE A 331 7.60 -1.90 15.01
CA PHE A 331 6.41 -2.62 15.49
C PHE A 331 6.09 -2.31 16.96
N GLN A 332 7.11 -2.22 17.81
CA GLN A 332 6.94 -1.85 19.22
C GLN A 332 6.46 -0.40 19.40
N ALA A 333 6.68 0.47 18.41
CA ALA A 333 6.22 1.86 18.42
C ALA A 333 4.78 2.05 17.91
N LEU A 334 4.12 0.98 17.45
CA LEU A 334 2.77 1.05 16.89
C LEU A 334 1.69 1.18 17.98
N TYR A 335 0.74 2.07 17.72
CA TYR A 335 -0.47 2.25 18.50
C TYR A 335 -1.68 2.01 17.60
N ILE A 336 -2.80 1.58 18.19
CA ILE A 336 -4.07 1.43 17.49
C ILE A 336 -4.73 2.80 17.36
N VAL A 337 -5.14 3.18 16.15
CA VAL A 337 -5.98 4.35 15.89
C VAL A 337 -7.43 3.95 16.17
N ASP A 338 -7.88 4.15 17.41
CA ASP A 338 -9.13 3.57 17.91
C ASP A 338 -10.39 4.19 17.29
N ASN A 339 -10.30 5.43 16.82
CA ASN A 339 -11.36 6.11 16.08
C ASN A 339 -11.23 5.98 14.55
N ASN A 340 -10.53 4.96 14.05
CA ASN A 340 -10.58 4.55 12.64
C ASN A 340 -12.00 4.05 12.30
N SER A 341 -12.66 4.72 11.35
CA SER A 341 -14.04 4.42 10.90
C SER A 341 -14.27 4.91 9.46
N PRO A 342 -15.39 4.54 8.80
CA PRO A 342 -15.72 5.03 7.45
C PRO A 342 -15.74 6.56 7.30
N ILE A 343 -16.04 7.30 8.37
CA ILE A 343 -16.10 8.77 8.38
C ILE A 343 -14.85 9.43 8.99
N SER A 344 -13.92 8.63 9.51
CA SER A 344 -12.70 9.07 10.19
C SER A 344 -11.56 8.10 9.91
N ILE A 345 -11.33 7.82 8.62
CA ILE A 345 -10.39 6.79 8.15
C ILE A 345 -9.00 6.96 8.79
N GLY A 346 -8.38 8.14 8.72
CA GLY A 346 -7.11 8.43 9.39
C GLY A 346 -7.23 8.90 10.84
N GLY A 347 -8.40 8.75 11.48
CA GLY A 347 -8.70 9.33 12.79
C GLY A 347 -9.27 10.77 12.76
N GLY A 348 -9.45 11.36 11.58
CA GLY A 348 -10.06 12.68 11.40
C GLY A 348 -9.15 13.87 11.77
N GLY A 349 -9.68 15.10 11.67
CA GLY A 349 -8.91 16.33 11.90
C GLY A 349 -8.00 16.72 10.72
N VAL A 350 -6.90 17.42 11.00
CA VAL A 350 -5.96 17.90 9.98
C VAL A 350 -5.02 16.76 9.58
N ARG A 351 -5.02 16.41 8.29
CA ARG A 351 -4.15 15.36 7.72
C ARG A 351 -2.68 15.72 7.91
N ARG A 352 -1.86 14.74 8.33
CA ARG A 352 -0.40 14.91 8.51
C ARG A 352 0.34 15.24 7.22
N VAL A 353 -0.16 14.73 6.09
CA VAL A 353 0.37 15.00 4.75
C VAL A 353 -0.77 15.28 3.77
N ALA A 354 -0.45 15.78 2.58
CA ALA A 354 -1.43 15.99 1.53
C ALA A 354 -2.06 14.66 1.09
N LEU A 355 -3.27 14.72 0.53
CA LEU A 355 -3.89 13.55 -0.11
C LEU A 355 -3.07 13.12 -1.33
N ALA A 356 -3.22 11.86 -1.71
CA ALA A 356 -2.64 11.36 -2.95
C ALA A 356 -3.02 12.25 -4.14
N PRO A 357 -2.09 12.52 -5.07
CA PRO A 357 -2.40 13.23 -6.30
C PRO A 357 -3.47 12.47 -7.13
N PRO A 358 -4.12 13.13 -8.09
CA PRO A 358 -4.98 12.44 -9.03
C PRO A 358 -4.20 11.38 -9.83
N ILE A 359 -4.91 10.35 -10.26
CA ILE A 359 -4.36 9.36 -11.19
C ILE A 359 -4.22 10.01 -12.57
N GLY A 360 -3.09 9.79 -13.23
CA GLY A 360 -2.77 10.40 -14.54
C GLY A 360 -2.74 9.44 -15.72
N ASN A 361 -2.99 8.15 -15.52
CA ASN A 361 -2.89 7.14 -16.57
C ASN A 361 -3.97 6.07 -16.54
#